data_AF-A0A2E7A187-F1
#
_entry.id   AF-A0A2E7A187-F1
#
_cell.length_a   1.000
_cell.length_b   1.000
_cell.length_c   1.000
_cell.angle_alpha   90.00
_cell.angle_beta   90.00
_cell.angle_gamma   90.00
#
_symmetry.space_group_name_H-M   'P 1'
#
loop_
_entity.id
_entity.type
_entity.pdbx_description
1 polymer ?
#
loop_
_entity_poly.entity_id
_entity_poly.type
_entity_poly.pdbx_seq_one_letter_code
_entity_poly.pdbx_strand_id
1 'polypeptide(L)'
;MIPLLLGILLALAPGPTPSTPGIDPAQEAVTSPVEKARSLLPGGFSEHQTRHWVILSDARWDTIEHVGRHLEATLHQFSRVCRLLGATRPMPTERMLCIVFSEAEAFRDFASACDGLEIEPEHIGGYFSPSAEWILFYEPRGLPGLESARRELDEDEASPPDDEEQAREHERRINEHRDALDDLETGLRTSLAVHEATHQLAWITEFTDHRGGWNLWLHEGFATCFETHDTSRAFGPTHESPFRRDQFVKAMNESTLLPLEELLVIRDFDGIDPERLNVIYAQSYAVVRWLWRFRRTQLNGYIRSLRENPDYVFPRDQLKAFEDAFGPIDRLERRWLRDEEDAWWDRG
;
A
#
# COMPACT_ATOMS: atom_id res chain seq x y z
N MET A 1 2.47 26.85 -0.13
CA MET A 1 1.71 26.07 -1.11
C MET A 1 2.28 24.66 -1.09
N ILE A 2 1.58 23.69 -0.49
CA ILE A 2 2.00 22.28 -0.41
C ILE A 2 0.96 21.37 -1.10
N PRO A 3 0.45 21.61 -2.34
CA PRO A 3 -0.60 20.77 -2.91
C PRO A 3 -0.08 19.74 -3.92
N LEU A 4 1.23 19.45 -3.97
CA LEU A 4 1.82 18.62 -5.04
C LEU A 4 2.62 17.40 -4.58
N LEU A 5 2.76 17.15 -3.28
CA LEU A 5 3.62 16.07 -2.77
C LEU A 5 2.91 14.77 -2.39
N LEU A 6 1.58 14.74 -2.41
CA LEU A 6 0.80 13.54 -2.14
C LEU A 6 0.70 12.60 -3.37
N GLY A 7 1.69 12.59 -4.27
CA GLY A 7 1.65 11.81 -5.51
C GLY A 7 2.32 10.42 -5.45
N ILE A 8 3.01 10.09 -4.35
CA ILE A 8 3.95 8.95 -4.33
C ILE A 8 3.58 7.97 -3.22
N LEU A 9 2.72 7.02 -3.58
CA LEU A 9 2.53 5.76 -2.86
C LEU A 9 2.10 4.74 -3.91
N LEU A 10 3.09 4.19 -4.60
CA LEU A 10 2.89 3.06 -5.48
C LEU A 10 3.51 1.82 -4.82
N ALA A 11 2.68 0.85 -4.48
CA ALA A 11 3.13 -0.52 -4.24
C ALA A 11 3.41 -1.18 -5.60
N LEU A 12 4.33 -2.14 -5.63
CA LEU A 12 4.40 -3.07 -6.75
C LEU A 12 3.43 -4.21 -6.50
N ALA A 13 2.72 -4.57 -7.57
CA ALA A 13 2.23 -5.94 -7.73
C ALA A 13 3.39 -6.92 -7.46
N PRO A 14 3.16 -8.07 -6.81
CA PRO A 14 4.21 -9.07 -6.72
C PRO A 14 4.67 -9.44 -8.14
N GLY A 15 5.98 -9.48 -8.35
CA GLY A 15 6.58 -9.88 -9.62
C GLY A 15 6.04 -11.22 -10.12
N PRO A 16 6.27 -11.57 -11.41
CA PRO A 16 5.70 -12.76 -12.03
C PRO A 16 5.97 -13.98 -11.15
N THR A 17 4.90 -14.70 -10.78
CA THR A 17 5.03 -15.97 -10.07
C THR A 17 5.92 -16.89 -10.91
N PRO A 18 7.10 -17.32 -10.41
CA PRO A 18 7.92 -18.25 -11.16
C PRO A 18 7.09 -19.51 -11.39
N SER A 19 7.05 -19.94 -12.65
CA SER A 19 6.43 -21.22 -13.04
C SER A 19 7.08 -22.30 -12.20
N THR A 20 6.32 -22.99 -11.34
CA THR A 20 6.85 -24.00 -10.42
C THR A 20 7.67 -25.04 -11.21
N PRO A 21 9.01 -25.04 -11.14
CA PRO A 21 9.78 -26.17 -11.63
C PRO A 21 9.57 -27.28 -10.61
N GLY A 22 9.46 -28.54 -11.05
CA GLY A 22 9.40 -29.66 -10.11
C GLY A 22 10.65 -29.68 -9.23
N ILE A 23 10.53 -29.19 -7.99
CA ILE A 23 11.61 -29.23 -7.01
C ILE A 23 11.59 -30.61 -6.34
N ASP A 24 12.72 -31.29 -6.50
CA ASP A 24 13.10 -32.51 -5.79
C ASP A 24 13.13 -32.23 -4.28
N PRO A 25 12.36 -32.94 -3.42
CA PRO A 25 12.15 -32.58 -2.01
C PRO A 25 13.34 -32.88 -1.08
N ALA A 26 14.56 -32.80 -1.58
CA ALA A 26 15.77 -33.00 -0.80
C ALA A 26 16.14 -31.72 -0.01
N GLN A 27 15.49 -31.56 1.15
CA GLN A 27 16.00 -30.91 2.37
C GLN A 27 16.95 -29.70 2.19
N GLU A 28 16.43 -28.58 1.69
CA GLU A 28 16.94 -27.29 2.17
C GLU A 28 16.40 -27.08 3.59
N ALA A 29 17.30 -26.84 4.56
CA ALA A 29 16.87 -26.47 5.90
C ALA A 29 16.00 -25.22 5.79
N VAL A 30 14.75 -25.29 6.27
CA VAL A 30 13.84 -24.14 6.27
C VAL A 30 14.43 -23.10 7.21
N THR A 31 15.24 -22.19 6.67
CA THR A 31 15.69 -20.99 7.36
C THR A 31 14.48 -20.08 7.52
N SER A 32 14.22 -19.61 8.73
CA SER A 32 13.12 -18.65 8.94
C SER A 32 13.30 -17.41 8.05
N PRO A 33 12.22 -16.71 7.65
CA PRO A 33 12.34 -15.48 6.85
C PRO A 33 13.31 -14.46 7.47
N VAL A 34 13.35 -14.39 8.80
CA VAL A 34 14.27 -13.54 9.57
C VAL A 34 15.73 -13.96 9.37
N GLU A 35 16.05 -15.25 9.47
CA GLU A 35 17.42 -15.74 9.27
C GLU A 35 17.88 -15.54 7.82
N LYS A 36 16.99 -15.79 6.86
CA LYS A 36 17.24 -15.50 5.44
C LYS A 36 17.56 -14.02 5.25
N ALA A 37 16.71 -13.12 5.72
CA ALA A 37 16.93 -11.68 5.60
C ALA A 37 18.24 -11.24 6.26
N ARG A 38 18.54 -11.69 7.49
CA ARG A 38 19.80 -11.35 8.18
C ARG A 38 21.05 -11.80 7.41
N SER A 39 20.97 -12.89 6.66
CA SER A 39 22.11 -13.36 5.85
C SER A 39 22.34 -12.53 4.58
N LEU A 40 21.31 -11.81 4.13
CA LEU A 40 21.30 -11.00 2.91
C LEU A 40 21.54 -9.51 3.19
N LEU A 41 21.16 -9.04 4.38
CA LEU A 41 21.29 -7.64 4.76
C LEU A 41 22.76 -7.25 5.03
N PRO A 42 23.17 -6.03 4.66
CA PRO A 42 24.50 -5.53 5.00
C PRO A 42 24.64 -5.34 6.52
N GLY A 43 25.88 -5.18 6.99
CA GLY A 43 26.13 -4.82 8.39
C GLY A 43 25.53 -3.46 8.75
N GLY A 44 25.13 -3.29 10.01
CA GLY A 44 24.55 -2.03 10.51
C GLY A 44 23.04 -2.08 10.79
N PHE A 45 22.36 -3.14 10.34
CA PHE A 45 20.95 -3.36 10.67
C PHE A 45 20.78 -3.71 12.16
N SER A 46 19.86 -3.00 12.79
CA SER A 46 19.36 -3.28 14.13
C SER A 46 18.08 -4.10 14.06
N GLU A 47 17.79 -4.85 15.12
CA GLU A 47 16.57 -5.61 15.24
C GLU A 47 15.68 -5.06 16.35
N HIS A 48 14.42 -4.86 16.02
CA HIS A 48 13.37 -4.58 16.96
C HIS A 48 12.26 -5.62 16.84
N GLN A 49 11.63 -5.97 17.95
CA GLN A 49 10.52 -6.91 17.96
C GLN A 49 9.31 -6.29 18.62
N THR A 50 8.18 -6.40 17.94
CA THR A 50 6.86 -6.15 18.51
C THR A 50 6.22 -7.49 18.92
N ARG A 51 4.91 -7.48 19.15
CA ARG A 51 4.17 -8.70 19.45
C ARG A 51 4.10 -9.62 18.23
N HIS A 52 3.85 -9.06 17.05
CA HIS A 52 3.60 -9.82 15.82
C HIS A 52 4.61 -9.52 14.69
N TRP A 53 5.58 -8.64 14.89
CA TRP A 53 6.63 -8.36 13.90
C TRP A 53 8.04 -8.43 14.47
N VAL A 54 8.97 -8.87 13.62
CA VAL A 54 10.40 -8.57 13.69
C VAL A 54 10.66 -7.47 12.66
N ILE A 55 11.31 -6.39 13.09
CA ILE A 55 11.70 -5.26 12.25
C ILE A 55 13.22 -5.23 12.18
N LEU A 56 13.76 -5.38 10.98
CA LEU A 56 15.19 -5.21 10.69
C LEU A 56 15.39 -3.85 10.03
N SER A 57 16.24 -2.99 10.60
CA SER A 57 16.42 -1.64 10.05
C SER A 57 17.75 -1.01 10.42
N ASP A 58 18.32 -0.27 9.47
CA ASP A 58 19.44 0.67 9.66
C ASP A 58 18.96 2.12 9.91
N ALA A 59 17.65 2.35 9.90
CA ALA A 59 17.04 3.65 10.20
C ALA A 59 17.13 3.99 11.70
N ARG A 60 16.78 5.23 12.02
CA ARG A 60 16.79 5.73 13.39
C ARG A 60 15.75 5.01 14.26
N TRP A 61 16.00 4.95 15.57
CA TRP A 61 15.11 4.26 16.52
C TRP A 61 13.67 4.81 16.53
N ASP A 62 13.50 6.12 16.38
CA ASP A 62 12.17 6.76 16.32
C ASP A 62 11.35 6.27 15.12
N THR A 63 11.98 6.09 13.95
CA THR A 63 11.37 5.41 12.80
C THR A 63 10.93 3.99 13.16
N ILE A 64 11.82 3.20 13.76
CA ILE A 64 11.56 1.78 14.05
C ILE A 64 10.38 1.63 15.02
N GLU A 65 10.36 2.44 16.07
CA GLU A 65 9.26 2.48 17.04
C GLU A 65 7.95 2.92 16.39
N HIS A 66 8.01 3.94 15.52
CA HIS A 66 6.87 4.42 14.76
C HIS A 66 6.26 3.34 13.87
N VAL A 67 7.08 2.71 13.03
CA VAL A 67 6.67 1.60 12.17
C VAL A 67 6.05 0.48 12.98
N GLY A 68 6.72 0.00 14.03
CA GLY A 68 6.22 -1.10 14.86
C GLY A 68 4.85 -0.84 15.45
N ARG A 69 4.59 0.40 15.92
CA ARG A 69 3.27 0.80 16.42
C ARG A 69 2.18 0.72 15.34
N HIS A 70 2.46 1.17 14.13
CA HIS A 70 1.49 1.22 13.04
C HIS A 70 1.23 -0.17 12.42
N LEU A 71 2.22 -1.05 12.38
CA LEU A 71 2.02 -2.46 11.99
C LEU A 71 1.02 -3.16 12.93
N GLU A 72 1.22 -3.01 14.25
CA GLU A 72 0.32 -3.59 15.26
C GLU A 72 -1.10 -3.01 15.18
N ALA A 73 -1.23 -1.71 14.96
CA ALA A 73 -2.52 -1.06 14.76
C ALA A 73 -3.23 -1.59 13.49
N THR A 74 -2.48 -1.82 12.41
CA THR A 74 -2.99 -2.41 11.17
C THR A 74 -3.53 -3.81 11.39
N LEU A 75 -2.81 -4.69 12.10
CA LEU A 75 -3.33 -6.03 12.46
C LEU A 75 -4.67 -5.95 13.19
N HIS A 76 -4.76 -5.08 14.19
CA HIS A 76 -5.98 -4.93 14.97
C HIS A 76 -7.17 -4.49 14.09
N GLN A 77 -6.94 -3.48 13.24
CA GLN A 77 -7.98 -2.96 12.35
C GLN A 77 -8.33 -3.97 11.24
N PHE A 78 -7.34 -4.69 10.70
CA PHE A 78 -7.52 -5.73 9.69
C PHE A 78 -8.37 -6.89 10.23
N SER A 79 -8.07 -7.35 11.46
CA SER A 79 -8.87 -8.35 12.16
C SER A 79 -10.32 -7.90 12.37
N ARG A 80 -10.54 -6.62 12.70
CA ARG A 80 -11.89 -6.05 12.81
C ARG A 80 -12.62 -6.05 11.46
N VAL A 81 -11.95 -5.65 10.38
CA VAL A 81 -12.52 -5.65 9.02
C VAL A 81 -12.87 -7.07 8.58
N CYS A 82 -11.99 -8.05 8.78
CA CYS A 82 -12.27 -9.46 8.51
C CYS A 82 -13.55 -9.94 9.23
N ARG A 83 -13.69 -9.63 10.52
CA ARG A 83 -14.90 -9.96 11.29
C ARG A 83 -16.16 -9.28 10.75
N LEU A 84 -16.08 -8.00 10.40
CA LEU A 84 -17.22 -7.25 9.85
C LEU A 84 -17.64 -7.72 8.45
N LEU A 85 -16.69 -8.23 7.66
CA LEU A 85 -16.96 -8.83 6.36
C LEU A 85 -17.59 -10.24 6.49
N GLY A 86 -17.49 -10.86 7.67
CA GLY A 86 -17.87 -12.26 7.88
C GLY A 86 -16.81 -13.25 7.39
N ALA A 87 -15.57 -12.79 7.25
CA ALA A 87 -14.40 -13.56 6.83
C ALA A 87 -13.48 -13.80 8.04
N THR A 88 -13.96 -14.47 9.09
CA THR A 88 -13.12 -14.78 10.26
C THR A 88 -11.99 -15.73 9.85
N ARG A 89 -10.74 -15.27 9.98
CA ARG A 89 -9.52 -16.01 9.65
C ARG A 89 -8.64 -16.20 10.88
N PRO A 90 -7.86 -17.30 10.96
CA PRO A 90 -6.80 -17.38 11.94
C PRO A 90 -5.83 -16.23 11.70
N MET A 91 -5.55 -15.45 12.74
CA MET A 91 -4.54 -14.40 12.70
C MET A 91 -3.16 -15.04 12.88
N PRO A 92 -2.09 -14.44 12.32
CA PRO A 92 -0.73 -14.95 12.48
C PRO A 92 -0.37 -15.12 13.96
N THR A 93 0.20 -16.28 14.29
CA THR A 93 0.69 -16.58 15.65
C THR A 93 2.20 -16.45 15.76
N GLU A 94 2.90 -16.59 14.62
CA GLU A 94 4.32 -16.32 14.49
C GLU A 94 4.55 -14.85 14.15
N ARG A 95 5.77 -14.37 14.41
CA ARG A 95 6.15 -13.00 14.06
C ARG A 95 6.44 -12.90 12.57
N MET A 96 5.82 -11.93 11.92
CA MET A 96 6.06 -11.56 10.54
C MET A 96 7.31 -10.68 10.44
N LEU A 97 7.86 -10.53 9.24
CA LEU A 97 9.07 -9.75 9.02
C LEU A 97 8.76 -8.44 8.27
N CYS A 98 9.34 -7.36 8.79
CA CYS A 98 9.41 -6.04 8.16
C CYS A 98 10.87 -5.60 8.08
N ILE A 99 11.27 -5.05 6.94
CA ILE A 99 12.60 -4.53 6.72
C ILE A 99 12.47 -3.06 6.28
N VAL A 100 13.16 -2.16 6.99
CA VAL A 100 13.10 -0.72 6.75
C VAL A 100 14.48 -0.19 6.47
N PHE A 101 14.70 0.34 5.27
CA PHE A 101 15.94 1.01 4.89
C PHE A 101 15.91 2.50 5.22
N SER A 102 17.05 3.03 5.63
CA SER A 102 17.28 4.46 5.76
C SER A 102 17.37 5.18 4.41
N GLU A 103 17.89 4.50 3.38
CA GLU A 103 18.21 5.07 2.07
C GLU A 103 17.54 4.30 0.93
N ALA A 104 17.07 5.04 -0.08
CA ALA A 104 16.36 4.50 -1.24
C ALA A 104 17.23 3.59 -2.12
N GLU A 105 18.53 3.92 -2.26
CA GLU A 105 19.48 3.15 -3.07
C GLU A 105 19.71 1.76 -2.46
N ALA A 106 19.96 1.67 -1.16
CA ALA A 106 20.15 0.40 -0.46
C ALA A 106 18.90 -0.50 -0.53
N PHE A 107 17.71 0.11 -0.45
CA PHE A 107 16.45 -0.58 -0.66
C PHE A 107 16.34 -1.17 -2.07
N ARG A 108 16.64 -0.39 -3.11
CA ARG A 108 16.60 -0.83 -4.51
C ARG A 108 17.57 -1.98 -4.76
N ASP A 109 18.80 -1.84 -4.28
CA ASP A 109 19.84 -2.86 -4.46
C ASP A 109 19.43 -4.18 -3.79
N PHE A 110 18.87 -4.10 -2.58
CA PHE A 110 18.36 -5.28 -1.87
C PHE A 110 17.17 -5.92 -2.60
N ALA A 111 16.20 -5.12 -3.06
CA ALA A 111 15.03 -5.60 -3.78
C ALA A 111 15.41 -6.28 -5.11
N SER A 112 16.34 -5.70 -5.86
CA SER A 112 16.87 -6.27 -7.09
C SER A 112 17.58 -7.60 -6.82
N ALA A 113 18.41 -7.66 -5.78
CA ALA A 113 19.17 -8.86 -5.43
C ALA A 113 18.29 -10.01 -4.90
N CYS A 114 17.25 -9.71 -4.12
CA CYS A 114 16.45 -10.72 -3.43
C CYS A 114 15.22 -11.17 -4.21
N ASP A 115 14.55 -10.22 -4.88
CA ASP A 115 13.26 -10.43 -5.51
C ASP A 115 13.31 -10.23 -7.04
N GLY A 116 14.47 -9.87 -7.59
CA GLY A 116 14.67 -9.67 -9.03
C GLY A 116 13.91 -8.46 -9.57
N LEU A 117 13.51 -7.53 -8.70
CA LEU A 117 12.70 -6.37 -9.06
C LEU A 117 13.60 -5.22 -9.48
N GLU A 118 13.39 -4.72 -10.69
CA GLU A 118 13.96 -3.46 -11.16
C GLU A 118 13.03 -2.33 -10.69
N ILE A 119 13.31 -1.82 -9.49
CA ILE A 119 12.50 -0.79 -8.83
C ILE A 119 13.12 0.57 -9.10
N GLU A 120 12.34 1.47 -9.70
CA GLU A 120 12.65 2.89 -9.69
C GLU A 120 12.12 3.51 -8.39
N PRO A 121 12.99 3.94 -7.45
CA PRO A 121 12.56 4.41 -6.12
C PRO A 121 11.67 5.64 -6.19
N GLU A 122 11.73 6.39 -7.30
CA GLU A 122 10.89 7.55 -7.58
C GLU A 122 9.39 7.22 -7.61
N HIS A 123 9.08 5.96 -7.90
CA HIS A 123 7.70 5.49 -7.99
C HIS A 123 7.32 4.64 -6.78
N ILE A 124 8.23 3.81 -6.27
CA ILE A 124 7.87 2.76 -5.31
C ILE A 124 8.57 3.00 -3.98
N GLY A 125 7.76 3.30 -2.95
CA GLY A 125 8.24 3.51 -1.58
C GLY A 125 8.42 2.20 -0.79
N GLY A 126 7.81 1.11 -1.25
CA GLY A 126 7.81 -0.19 -0.58
C GLY A 126 7.02 -1.26 -1.34
N TYR A 127 7.14 -2.51 -0.89
CA TYR A 127 6.32 -3.63 -1.36
C TYR A 127 6.32 -4.79 -0.35
N PHE A 128 5.35 -5.69 -0.51
CA PHE A 128 5.31 -7.01 0.12
C PHE A 128 5.82 -8.07 -0.86
N SER A 129 6.78 -8.92 -0.43
CA SER A 129 7.23 -10.09 -1.19
C SER A 129 6.47 -11.34 -0.76
N PRO A 130 5.61 -11.93 -1.60
CA PRO A 130 4.95 -13.19 -1.25
C PRO A 130 5.90 -14.39 -1.21
N SER A 131 7.00 -14.35 -1.98
CA SER A 131 7.96 -15.45 -2.05
C SER A 131 8.84 -15.53 -0.80
N ALA A 132 9.11 -14.38 -0.18
CA ALA A 132 9.94 -14.27 1.01
C ALA A 132 9.15 -13.94 2.28
N GLU A 133 7.86 -13.61 2.14
CA GLU A 133 6.89 -13.29 3.19
C GLU A 133 7.28 -12.09 4.08
N TRP A 134 8.07 -11.16 3.55
CA TRP A 134 8.43 -9.91 4.22
C TRP A 134 7.83 -8.69 3.54
N ILE A 135 7.65 -7.63 4.33
CA ILE A 135 7.46 -6.27 3.78
C ILE A 135 8.79 -5.53 3.77
N LEU A 136 9.01 -4.77 2.71
CA LEU A 136 10.22 -4.01 2.45
C LEU A 136 9.85 -2.56 2.11
N PHE A 137 10.46 -1.58 2.76
CA PHE A 137 10.35 -0.17 2.33
C PHE A 137 11.54 0.64 2.82
N TYR A 138 11.64 1.89 2.38
CA TYR A 138 12.64 2.84 2.86
C TYR A 138 11.99 4.09 3.48
N GLU A 139 12.78 4.87 4.19
CA GLU A 139 12.37 6.12 4.82
C GLU A 139 11.82 7.12 3.78
N PRO A 140 10.60 7.67 3.95
CA PRO A 140 9.99 8.55 2.95
C PRO A 140 10.81 9.81 2.63
N ARG A 141 11.75 10.20 3.50
CA ARG A 141 12.68 11.31 3.25
C ARG A 141 13.43 11.19 1.92
N GLY A 142 13.67 9.96 1.44
CA GLY A 142 14.32 9.69 0.16
C GLY A 142 13.39 9.72 -1.06
N LEU A 143 12.09 10.01 -0.86
CA LEU A 143 11.18 10.19 -1.98
C LEU A 143 11.53 11.49 -2.71
N PRO A 144 11.62 11.52 -4.05
CA PRO A 144 12.09 12.68 -4.80
C PRO A 144 11.36 13.98 -4.49
N GLY A 145 10.05 13.89 -4.22
CA GLY A 145 9.25 15.03 -3.82
C GLY A 145 9.69 15.62 -2.47
N LEU A 146 9.88 14.77 -1.45
CA LEU A 146 10.33 15.22 -0.13
C LEU A 146 11.78 15.70 -0.15
N GLU A 147 12.64 15.04 -0.92
CA GLU A 147 14.01 15.51 -1.12
C GLU A 147 14.05 16.91 -1.74
N SER A 148 13.25 17.13 -2.78
CA SER A 148 13.19 18.44 -3.46
C SER A 148 12.69 19.53 -2.51
N ALA A 149 11.64 19.24 -1.75
CA ALA A 149 11.11 20.19 -0.77
C ALA A 149 12.08 20.47 0.39
N ARG A 150 12.86 19.47 0.82
CA ARG A 150 13.93 19.65 1.82
C ARG A 150 15.07 20.52 1.26
N ARG A 151 15.50 20.31 0.02
CA ARG A 151 16.51 21.16 -0.64
C ARG A 151 16.06 22.61 -0.73
N GLU A 152 14.79 22.85 -1.12
CA GLU A 152 14.21 24.20 -1.14
C GLU A 152 14.22 24.84 0.26
N LEU A 153 13.90 24.07 1.30
CA LEU A 153 13.96 24.55 2.68
C LEU A 153 15.40 24.90 3.12
N ASP A 154 16.37 24.05 2.80
CA ASP A 154 17.79 24.28 3.12
C ASP A 154 18.35 25.54 2.41
N GLU A 155 17.94 25.77 1.16
CA GLU A 155 18.30 26.97 0.38
C GLU A 155 17.70 28.24 0.98
N ASP A 156 16.42 28.18 1.41
CA ASP A 156 15.74 29.26 2.11
C ASP A 156 16.46 29.57 3.43
N GLU A 157 16.80 28.55 4.23
CA GLU A 157 17.52 28.68 5.51
C GLU A 157 18.92 29.31 5.36
N ALA A 158 19.61 29.02 4.27
CA ALA A 158 20.95 29.54 4.00
C ALA A 158 20.96 31.04 3.62
N SER A 159 19.80 31.63 3.32
CA SER A 159 19.66 33.00 2.79
C SER A 159 18.76 33.89 3.65
N PRO A 160 19.10 34.12 4.94
CA PRO A 160 18.29 34.96 5.81
C PRO A 160 18.34 36.43 5.36
N PRO A 161 17.24 37.19 5.48
CA PRO A 161 17.23 38.62 5.17
C PRO A 161 18.01 39.44 6.21
N ASP A 162 18.62 40.55 5.76
CA ASP A 162 19.43 41.45 6.62
C ASP A 162 18.59 42.26 7.62
N ASP A 163 17.31 42.49 7.31
CA ASP A 163 16.39 43.25 8.16
C ASP A 163 15.83 42.37 9.30
N GLU A 164 15.85 42.87 10.53
CA GLU A 164 15.50 42.11 11.73
C GLU A 164 14.02 41.67 11.77
N GLU A 165 13.10 42.49 11.25
CA GLU A 165 11.68 42.13 11.17
C GLU A 165 11.46 41.06 10.10
N GLN A 166 12.10 41.22 8.95
CA GLN A 166 12.08 40.20 7.89
C GLN A 166 12.74 38.89 8.33
N ALA A 167 13.80 38.94 9.14
CA ALA A 167 14.50 37.77 9.64
C ALA A 167 13.61 36.94 10.57
N ARG A 168 12.87 37.60 11.47
CA ARG A 168 11.88 36.93 12.34
C ARG A 168 10.74 36.29 11.56
N GLU A 169 10.22 36.99 10.55
CA GLU A 169 9.17 36.46 9.68
C GLU A 169 9.65 35.24 8.89
N HIS A 170 10.87 35.34 8.35
CA HIS A 170 11.53 34.27 7.63
C HIS A 170 11.78 33.03 8.51
N GLU A 171 12.29 33.21 9.73
CA GLU A 171 12.47 32.14 10.70
C GLU A 171 11.14 31.45 11.05
N ARG A 172 10.05 32.22 11.23
CA ARG A 172 8.72 31.64 11.45
C ARG A 172 8.27 30.80 10.27
N ARG A 173 8.43 31.31 9.05
CA ARG A 173 8.08 30.59 7.82
C ARG A 173 8.88 29.29 7.66
N ILE A 174 10.18 29.33 7.96
CA ILE A 174 11.06 28.15 7.93
C ILE A 174 10.58 27.10 8.92
N ASN A 175 10.30 27.50 10.16
CA ASN A 175 9.84 26.55 11.19
C ASN A 175 8.48 25.94 10.81
N GLU A 176 7.54 26.75 10.30
CA GLU A 176 6.25 26.25 9.78
C GLU A 176 6.43 25.27 8.61
N HIS A 177 7.38 25.52 7.71
CA HIS A 177 7.67 24.64 6.59
C HIS A 177 8.34 23.34 7.04
N ARG A 178 9.26 23.41 8.01
CA ARG A 178 9.92 22.24 8.61
C ARG A 178 8.91 21.33 9.29
N ASP A 179 8.04 21.90 10.13
CA ASP A 179 6.98 21.15 10.82
C ASP A 179 6.04 20.48 9.80
N ALA A 180 5.67 21.18 8.73
CA ALA A 180 4.83 20.61 7.68
C ALA A 180 5.49 19.46 6.90
N LEU A 181 6.81 19.53 6.66
CA LEU A 181 7.56 18.44 6.01
C LEU A 181 7.70 17.23 6.93
N ASP A 182 7.99 17.44 8.21
CA ASP A 182 8.10 16.35 9.18
C ASP A 182 6.75 15.64 9.41
N ASP A 183 5.64 16.40 9.43
CA ASP A 183 4.28 15.86 9.47
C ASP A 183 3.97 15.04 8.20
N LEU A 184 4.35 15.55 7.02
CA LEU A 184 4.14 14.85 5.75
C LEU A 184 4.96 13.56 5.68
N GLU A 185 6.24 13.60 6.04
CA GLU A 185 7.11 12.43 6.09
C GLU A 185 6.55 11.35 7.04
N THR A 186 6.10 11.78 8.23
CA THR A 186 5.50 10.89 9.22
C THR A 186 4.18 10.28 8.72
N GLY A 187 3.36 11.08 8.05
CA GLY A 187 2.12 10.62 7.41
C GLY A 187 2.38 9.58 6.32
N LEU A 188 3.35 9.83 5.44
CA LEU A 188 3.74 8.91 4.36
C LEU A 188 4.31 7.60 4.92
N ARG A 189 5.16 7.67 5.96
CA ARG A 189 5.70 6.48 6.64
C ARG A 189 4.59 5.61 7.20
N THR A 190 3.60 6.24 7.85
CA THR A 190 2.42 5.54 8.38
C THR A 190 1.63 4.88 7.24
N SER A 191 1.37 5.62 6.17
CA SER A 191 0.60 5.13 5.03
C SER A 191 1.26 3.92 4.38
N LEU A 192 2.57 3.99 4.10
CA LEU A 192 3.37 2.88 3.55
C LEU A 192 3.34 1.66 4.46
N ALA A 193 3.64 1.83 5.76
CA ALA A 193 3.65 0.72 6.69
C ALA A 193 2.29 0.02 6.79
N VAL A 194 1.19 0.78 6.77
CA VAL A 194 -0.18 0.25 6.82
C VAL A 194 -0.56 -0.45 5.51
N HIS A 195 -0.18 0.12 4.37
CA HIS A 195 -0.43 -0.43 3.04
C HIS A 195 0.25 -1.81 2.90
N GLU A 196 1.56 -1.88 3.12
CA GLU A 196 2.31 -3.13 2.95
C GLU A 196 1.93 -4.19 4.00
N ALA A 197 1.67 -3.79 5.24
CA ALA A 197 1.15 -4.70 6.24
C ALA A 197 -0.21 -5.28 5.84
N THR A 198 -1.05 -4.53 5.12
CA THR A 198 -2.33 -5.04 4.62
C THR A 198 -2.11 -6.15 3.59
N HIS A 199 -1.13 -6.01 2.69
CA HIS A 199 -0.76 -7.09 1.77
C HIS A 199 -0.24 -8.33 2.49
N GLN A 200 0.70 -8.15 3.43
CA GLN A 200 1.28 -9.26 4.20
C GLN A 200 0.20 -10.00 5.01
N LEU A 201 -0.70 -9.27 5.67
CA LEU A 201 -1.82 -9.86 6.41
C LEU A 201 -2.81 -10.56 5.48
N ALA A 202 -3.13 -9.97 4.33
CA ALA A 202 -4.01 -10.57 3.34
C ALA A 202 -3.44 -11.89 2.81
N TRP A 203 -2.12 -11.95 2.58
CA TRP A 203 -1.41 -13.16 2.20
C TRP A 203 -1.47 -14.23 3.28
N ILE A 204 -0.95 -13.93 4.48
CA ILE A 204 -0.76 -14.91 5.57
C ILE A 204 -2.10 -15.44 6.11
N THR A 205 -3.14 -14.60 6.10
CA THR A 205 -4.48 -15.02 6.56
C THR A 205 -5.32 -15.66 5.46
N GLU A 206 -4.76 -15.83 4.25
CA GLU A 206 -5.47 -16.28 3.04
C GLU A 206 -6.78 -15.51 2.83
N PHE A 207 -6.71 -14.20 3.05
CA PHE A 207 -7.86 -13.31 2.94
C PHE A 207 -8.40 -13.36 1.50
N THR A 208 -7.50 -13.26 0.52
CA THR A 208 -7.76 -13.44 -0.91
C THR A 208 -7.01 -14.67 -1.44
N ASP A 209 -7.51 -15.25 -2.54
CA ASP A 209 -6.89 -16.41 -3.19
C ASP A 209 -5.71 -15.98 -4.07
N HIS A 210 -4.54 -16.56 -3.82
CA HIS A 210 -3.30 -16.28 -4.56
C HIS A 210 -2.96 -17.33 -5.62
N ARG A 211 -3.63 -18.50 -5.63
CA ARG A 211 -3.29 -19.62 -6.53
C ARG A 211 -3.50 -19.30 -8.02
N GLY A 212 -4.29 -18.28 -8.33
CA GLY A 212 -4.62 -17.86 -9.70
C GLY A 212 -3.97 -16.59 -10.19
N GLY A 213 -2.95 -16.12 -9.48
CA GLY A 213 -2.41 -14.79 -9.65
C GLY A 213 -3.05 -13.79 -8.69
N TRP A 214 -2.41 -12.63 -8.61
CA TRP A 214 -2.78 -11.53 -7.74
C TRP A 214 -3.88 -10.69 -8.41
N ASN A 215 -5.05 -10.61 -7.80
CA ASN A 215 -6.14 -9.80 -8.35
C ASN A 215 -5.93 -8.32 -7.95
N LEU A 216 -5.22 -7.57 -8.79
CA LEU A 216 -4.67 -6.26 -8.40
C LEU A 216 -5.71 -5.29 -7.89
N TRP A 217 -6.82 -5.09 -8.59
CA TRP A 217 -7.84 -4.14 -8.13
C TRP A 217 -8.38 -4.48 -6.74
N LEU A 218 -8.44 -5.78 -6.40
CA LEU A 218 -8.96 -6.23 -5.11
C LEU A 218 -7.90 -6.06 -4.02
N HIS A 219 -6.67 -6.50 -4.29
CA HIS A 219 -5.56 -6.41 -3.32
C HIS A 219 -5.19 -4.95 -3.05
N GLU A 220 -4.96 -4.17 -4.11
CA GLU A 220 -4.67 -2.74 -4.00
C GLU A 220 -5.86 -1.97 -3.48
N GLY A 221 -7.08 -2.31 -3.90
CA GLY A 221 -8.29 -1.66 -3.41
C GLY A 221 -8.49 -1.84 -1.90
N PHE A 222 -8.15 -3.02 -1.34
CA PHE A 222 -8.13 -3.19 0.11
C PHE A 222 -6.95 -2.45 0.75
N ALA A 223 -5.73 -2.57 0.25
CA ALA A 223 -4.56 -1.89 0.84
C ALA A 223 -4.76 -0.37 0.90
N THR A 224 -5.20 0.24 -0.20
CA THR A 224 -5.57 1.67 -0.28
C THR A 224 -6.74 2.06 0.61
N CYS A 225 -7.70 1.16 0.88
CA CYS A 225 -8.74 1.43 1.88
C CYS A 225 -8.18 1.52 3.31
N PHE A 226 -7.06 0.87 3.60
CA PHE A 226 -6.41 0.90 4.91
C PHE A 226 -5.46 2.09 5.10
N GLU A 227 -4.95 2.69 4.02
CA GLU A 227 -4.08 3.86 4.10
C GLU A 227 -4.64 4.95 5.03
N THR A 228 -3.78 5.41 5.93
CA THR A 228 -4.04 6.49 6.88
C THR A 228 -2.72 7.15 7.28
N HIS A 229 -2.76 8.42 7.64
CA HIS A 229 -1.64 9.11 8.26
C HIS A 229 -1.67 8.99 9.80
N ASP A 230 -2.78 8.49 10.36
CA ASP A 230 -3.00 8.38 11.80
C ASP A 230 -3.78 7.10 12.12
N THR A 231 -3.10 6.12 12.72
CA THR A 231 -3.74 4.86 13.15
C THR A 231 -4.36 4.93 14.54
N SER A 232 -4.30 6.09 15.23
CA SER A 232 -5.04 6.28 16.48
C SER A 232 -6.55 6.42 16.23
N ARG A 233 -6.93 6.77 15.00
CA ARG A 233 -8.31 6.81 14.51
C ARG A 233 -8.67 5.50 13.83
N ALA A 234 -9.96 5.29 13.59
CA ALA A 234 -10.41 4.14 12.83
C ALA A 234 -10.17 4.36 11.32
N PHE A 235 -9.65 3.34 10.64
CA PHE A 235 -9.33 3.33 9.21
C PHE A 235 -9.81 2.03 8.54
N GLY A 236 -9.45 1.77 7.28
CA GLY A 236 -9.95 0.65 6.50
C GLY A 236 -11.24 0.98 5.73
N PRO A 237 -11.83 0.02 5.00
CA PRO A 237 -12.99 0.24 4.10
C PRO A 237 -14.28 0.71 4.81
N THR A 238 -14.28 0.77 6.14
CA THR A 238 -15.37 1.34 6.95
C THR A 238 -15.28 2.87 7.08
N HIS A 239 -14.16 3.47 6.70
CA HIS A 239 -13.89 4.91 6.77
C HIS A 239 -13.49 5.41 5.38
N GLU A 240 -13.59 6.72 5.17
CA GLU A 240 -13.12 7.36 3.93
C GLU A 240 -11.65 7.71 4.11
N SER A 241 -10.82 7.35 3.13
CA SER A 241 -9.52 8.00 2.91
C SER A 241 -9.77 9.27 2.09
N PRO A 242 -9.63 10.48 2.67
CA PRO A 242 -9.84 11.73 1.93
C PRO A 242 -8.89 11.81 0.73
N PHE A 243 -7.64 11.40 0.93
CA PHE A 243 -6.63 11.39 -0.12
C PHE A 243 -7.04 10.53 -1.33
N ARG A 244 -7.37 9.24 -1.13
CA ARG A 244 -7.79 8.36 -2.24
C ARG A 244 -9.14 8.78 -2.82
N ARG A 245 -10.03 9.37 -2.02
CA ARG A 245 -11.29 9.94 -2.49
C ARG A 245 -11.03 11.12 -3.44
N ASP A 246 -10.16 12.04 -3.07
CA ASP A 246 -9.85 13.22 -3.88
C ASP A 246 -9.18 12.83 -5.20
N GLN A 247 -8.27 11.86 -5.18
CA GLN A 247 -7.68 11.30 -6.40
C GLN A 247 -8.73 10.66 -7.32
N PHE A 248 -9.65 9.88 -6.76
CA PHE A 248 -10.73 9.25 -7.54
C PHE A 248 -11.67 10.30 -8.14
N VAL A 249 -12.09 11.30 -7.35
CA VAL A 249 -12.97 12.38 -7.82
C VAL A 249 -12.28 13.19 -8.91
N LYS A 250 -10.99 13.50 -8.76
CA LYS A 250 -10.20 14.16 -9.80
C LYS A 250 -10.21 13.33 -11.09
N ALA A 251 -9.89 12.04 -11.02
CA ALA A 251 -9.87 11.16 -12.19
C ALA A 251 -11.25 11.03 -12.86
N MET A 252 -12.32 10.99 -12.06
CA MET A 252 -13.70 10.98 -12.56
C MET A 252 -14.04 12.27 -13.31
N ASN A 253 -13.70 13.43 -12.75
CA ASN A 253 -13.96 14.74 -13.36
C ASN A 253 -13.14 14.97 -14.64
N GLU A 254 -11.90 14.45 -14.67
CA GLU A 254 -11.00 14.52 -15.82
C GLU A 254 -11.30 13.43 -16.87
N SER A 255 -12.27 12.54 -16.61
CA SER A 255 -12.61 11.41 -17.49
C SER A 255 -11.42 10.50 -17.78
N THR A 256 -10.55 10.28 -16.79
CA THR A 256 -9.35 9.44 -16.89
C THR A 256 -9.52 8.05 -16.25
N LEU A 257 -10.68 7.77 -15.64
CA LEU A 257 -11.02 6.44 -15.12
C LEU A 257 -10.96 5.38 -16.24
N LEU A 258 -10.50 4.19 -15.89
CA LEU A 258 -10.57 3.03 -16.77
C LEU A 258 -12.01 2.49 -16.80
N PRO A 259 -12.47 1.88 -17.90
CA PRO A 259 -13.63 1.00 -17.84
C PRO A 259 -13.42 -0.08 -16.78
N LEU A 260 -14.46 -0.41 -16.01
CA LEU A 260 -14.38 -1.38 -14.92
C LEU A 260 -13.90 -2.75 -15.43
N GLU A 261 -14.35 -3.17 -16.61
CA GLU A 261 -13.85 -4.35 -17.30
C GLU A 261 -12.32 -4.37 -17.43
N GLU A 262 -11.72 -3.25 -17.85
CA GLU A 262 -10.28 -3.13 -18.03
C GLU A 262 -9.55 -3.20 -16.67
N LEU A 263 -10.07 -2.49 -15.66
CA LEU A 263 -9.51 -2.51 -14.31
C LEU A 263 -9.47 -3.92 -13.71
N LEU A 264 -10.54 -4.71 -13.91
CA LEU A 264 -10.69 -6.05 -13.33
C LEU A 264 -9.71 -7.09 -13.89
N VAL A 265 -9.08 -6.81 -15.04
CA VAL A 265 -8.18 -7.76 -15.72
C VAL A 265 -6.70 -7.35 -15.69
N ILE A 266 -6.36 -6.22 -15.06
CA ILE A 266 -4.96 -5.82 -14.85
C ILE A 266 -4.26 -6.86 -13.97
N ARG A 267 -3.10 -7.34 -14.42
CA ARG A 267 -2.31 -8.40 -13.76
C ARG A 267 -0.96 -7.93 -13.23
N ASP A 268 -0.41 -6.87 -13.80
CA ASP A 268 0.86 -6.30 -13.41
C ASP A 268 0.92 -4.78 -13.64
N PHE A 269 1.94 -4.19 -13.01
CA PHE A 269 2.51 -2.85 -13.14
C PHE A 269 3.12 -2.48 -14.50
N ASP A 270 3.45 -3.49 -15.31
CA ASP A 270 4.58 -3.36 -16.21
C ASP A 270 4.28 -2.41 -17.38
N GLY A 271 5.11 -1.37 -17.50
CA GLY A 271 4.95 -0.33 -18.53
C GLY A 271 3.76 0.61 -18.34
N ILE A 272 3.13 0.61 -17.16
CA ILE A 272 2.09 1.59 -16.81
C ILE A 272 2.75 2.88 -16.33
N ASP A 273 2.38 4.00 -16.95
CA ASP A 273 2.82 5.33 -16.55
C ASP A 273 2.37 5.67 -15.10
N PRO A 274 3.21 6.36 -14.29
CA PRO A 274 2.90 6.69 -12.89
C PRO A 274 1.57 7.43 -12.68
N GLU A 275 1.18 8.35 -13.60
CA GLU A 275 -0.09 9.08 -13.49
C GLU A 275 -1.27 8.12 -13.64
N ARG A 276 -1.18 7.17 -14.59
CA ARG A 276 -2.20 6.15 -14.82
C ARG A 276 -2.27 5.18 -13.63
N LEU A 277 -1.15 4.88 -13.01
CA LEU A 277 -1.13 3.98 -11.86
C LEU A 277 -1.80 4.62 -10.63
N ASN A 278 -1.65 5.92 -10.41
CA ASN A 278 -2.42 6.67 -9.42
C ASN A 278 -3.95 6.56 -9.67
N VAL A 279 -4.39 6.60 -10.92
CA VAL A 279 -5.81 6.38 -11.27
C VAL A 279 -6.25 4.95 -10.92
N ILE A 280 -5.44 3.94 -11.26
CA ILE A 280 -5.76 2.54 -10.95
C ILE A 280 -5.92 2.33 -9.44
N TYR A 281 -5.03 2.89 -8.63
CA TYR A 281 -5.14 2.85 -7.16
C TYR A 281 -6.40 3.51 -6.64
N ALA A 282 -6.64 4.76 -7.04
CA ALA A 282 -7.80 5.52 -6.59
C ALA A 282 -9.12 4.87 -7.03
N GLN A 283 -9.16 4.31 -8.25
CA GLN A 283 -10.32 3.60 -8.77
C GLN A 283 -10.55 2.27 -8.03
N SER A 284 -9.48 1.50 -7.78
CA SER A 284 -9.55 0.26 -7.00
C SER A 284 -10.06 0.49 -5.58
N TYR A 285 -9.54 1.53 -4.90
CA TYR A 285 -10.05 2.02 -3.62
C TYR A 285 -11.56 2.28 -3.68
N ALA A 286 -12.00 3.06 -4.67
CA ALA A 286 -13.38 3.49 -4.79
C ALA A 286 -14.33 2.29 -5.06
N VAL A 287 -13.94 1.35 -5.92
CA VAL A 287 -14.71 0.12 -6.17
C VAL A 287 -14.83 -0.73 -4.91
N VAL A 288 -13.71 -1.04 -4.24
CA VAL A 288 -13.73 -1.87 -3.02
C VAL A 288 -14.58 -1.22 -1.93
N ARG A 289 -14.45 0.10 -1.74
CA ARG A 289 -15.23 0.84 -0.75
C ARG A 289 -16.71 0.89 -1.09
N TRP A 290 -17.08 1.08 -2.35
CA TRP A 290 -18.48 1.07 -2.79
C TRP A 290 -19.09 -0.33 -2.60
N LEU A 291 -18.36 -1.39 -2.99
CA LEU A 291 -18.79 -2.77 -2.77
C LEU A 291 -18.93 -3.07 -1.28
N TRP A 292 -18.01 -2.58 -0.44
CA TRP A 292 -18.12 -2.70 1.02
C TRP A 292 -19.39 -2.03 1.55
N ARG A 293 -19.73 -0.83 1.07
CA ARG A 293 -20.90 -0.06 1.55
C ARG A 293 -22.22 -0.66 1.09
N PHE A 294 -22.33 -1.06 -0.18
CA PHE A 294 -23.61 -1.40 -0.81
C PHE A 294 -23.78 -2.88 -1.17
N ARG A 295 -22.69 -3.67 -1.16
CA ARG A 295 -22.66 -5.06 -1.64
C ARG A 295 -21.78 -5.96 -0.76
N ARG A 296 -21.65 -5.65 0.53
CA ARG A 296 -20.72 -6.33 1.45
C ARG A 296 -20.84 -7.85 1.46
N THR A 297 -22.07 -8.36 1.45
CA THR A 297 -22.34 -9.81 1.44
C THR A 297 -21.87 -10.44 0.13
N GLN A 298 -22.10 -9.79 -1.02
CA GLN A 298 -21.58 -10.24 -2.30
C GLN A 298 -20.04 -10.15 -2.34
N LEU A 299 -19.44 -9.10 -1.79
CA LEU A 299 -17.99 -8.94 -1.70
C LEU A 299 -17.35 -10.09 -0.90
N ASN A 300 -17.90 -10.44 0.26
CA ASN A 300 -17.46 -11.62 1.01
C ASN A 300 -17.67 -12.92 0.21
N GLY A 301 -18.81 -13.04 -0.47
CA GLY A 301 -19.12 -14.17 -1.34
C GLY A 301 -18.11 -14.35 -2.47
N TYR A 302 -17.73 -13.25 -3.12
CA TYR A 302 -16.72 -13.18 -4.18
C TYR A 302 -15.34 -13.59 -3.65
N ILE A 303 -14.85 -12.94 -2.58
CA ILE A 303 -13.55 -13.27 -1.97
C ILE A 303 -13.49 -14.75 -1.58
N ARG A 304 -14.59 -15.28 -1.03
CA ARG A 304 -14.72 -16.71 -0.71
C ARG A 304 -14.72 -17.59 -1.96
N SER A 305 -15.47 -17.25 -3.01
CA SER A 305 -15.55 -18.05 -4.23
C SER A 305 -14.21 -18.09 -4.96
N LEU A 306 -13.43 -17.01 -4.92
CA LEU A 306 -12.06 -17.01 -5.44
C LEU A 306 -11.22 -18.12 -4.78
N ARG A 307 -11.38 -18.41 -3.49
CA ARG A 307 -10.64 -19.51 -2.85
C ARG A 307 -11.29 -20.87 -3.04
N GLU A 308 -12.61 -20.95 -2.94
CA GLU A 308 -13.29 -22.22 -2.71
C GLU A 308 -13.93 -22.81 -3.98
N ASN A 309 -14.11 -22.02 -5.04
CA ASN A 309 -14.81 -22.49 -6.23
C ASN A 309 -13.90 -23.37 -7.10
N PRO A 310 -14.17 -24.69 -7.21
CA PRO A 310 -13.38 -25.59 -8.04
C PRO A 310 -13.54 -25.31 -9.54
N ASP A 311 -14.61 -24.61 -9.95
CA ASP A 311 -14.88 -24.30 -11.36
C ASP A 311 -13.96 -23.19 -11.89
N TYR A 312 -13.29 -22.45 -11.01
CA TYR A 312 -12.29 -21.46 -11.42
C TYR A 312 -10.96 -22.15 -11.71
N VAL A 313 -10.81 -22.61 -12.95
CA VAL A 313 -9.54 -23.11 -13.52
C VAL A 313 -8.55 -21.96 -13.65
N PHE A 314 -7.26 -22.24 -13.45
CA PHE A 314 -6.19 -21.25 -13.58
C PHE A 314 -5.58 -21.24 -15.00
N PRO A 315 -5.35 -20.05 -15.62
CA PRO A 315 -5.65 -18.71 -15.11
C PRO A 315 -7.16 -18.43 -15.09
N ARG A 316 -7.62 -17.79 -14.00
CA ARG A 316 -9.05 -17.53 -13.75
C ARG A 316 -9.61 -16.52 -14.74
N ASP A 317 -10.82 -16.76 -15.22
CA ASP A 317 -11.66 -15.76 -15.87
C ASP A 317 -12.19 -14.79 -14.79
N GLN A 318 -11.46 -13.69 -14.59
CA GLN A 318 -11.77 -12.70 -13.55
C GLN A 318 -13.09 -11.98 -13.84
N LEU A 319 -13.42 -11.75 -15.11
CA LEU A 319 -14.66 -11.09 -15.51
C LEU A 319 -15.85 -12.00 -15.18
N LYS A 320 -15.80 -13.27 -15.57
CA LYS A 320 -16.84 -14.23 -15.22
C LYS A 320 -17.00 -14.37 -13.71
N ALA A 321 -15.88 -14.50 -12.97
CA ALA A 321 -15.95 -14.63 -11.52
C ALA A 321 -16.59 -13.40 -10.85
N PHE A 322 -16.30 -12.21 -11.37
CA PHE A 322 -16.89 -10.96 -10.92
C PHE A 322 -18.39 -10.90 -11.26
N GLU A 323 -18.78 -11.24 -12.49
CA GLU A 323 -20.18 -11.24 -12.91
C GLU A 323 -21.02 -12.27 -12.15
N ASP A 324 -20.48 -13.46 -11.89
CA ASP A 324 -21.15 -14.50 -11.09
C ASP A 324 -21.47 -13.97 -9.66
N ALA A 325 -20.65 -13.08 -9.11
CA ALA A 325 -20.83 -12.53 -7.77
C ALA A 325 -21.66 -11.24 -7.72
N PHE A 326 -21.50 -10.34 -8.70
CA PHE A 326 -22.04 -8.99 -8.65
C PHE A 326 -23.06 -8.67 -9.76
N GLY A 327 -23.19 -9.54 -10.76
CA GLY A 327 -24.00 -9.32 -11.96
C GLY A 327 -23.24 -8.61 -13.09
N PRO A 328 -23.92 -8.24 -14.19
CA PRO A 328 -23.27 -7.67 -15.37
C PRO A 328 -22.44 -6.42 -15.07
N ILE A 329 -21.19 -6.42 -15.52
CA ILE A 329 -20.19 -5.37 -15.19
C ILE A 329 -20.68 -3.98 -15.62
N ASP A 330 -21.20 -3.84 -16.84
CA ASP A 330 -21.67 -2.57 -17.39
C ASP A 330 -22.81 -1.94 -16.58
N ARG A 331 -23.70 -2.78 -16.02
CA ARG A 331 -24.80 -2.33 -15.16
C ARG A 331 -24.28 -1.92 -13.80
N LEU A 332 -23.31 -2.66 -13.27
CA LEU A 332 -22.70 -2.35 -11.97
C LEU A 332 -21.93 -1.05 -12.03
N GLU A 333 -21.08 -0.87 -13.05
CA GLU A 333 -20.30 0.35 -13.27
C GLU A 333 -21.19 1.58 -13.37
N ARG A 334 -22.22 1.57 -14.24
CA ARG A 334 -23.16 2.69 -14.35
C ARG A 334 -23.89 2.99 -13.03
N ARG A 335 -24.19 1.96 -12.24
CA ARG A 335 -24.83 2.14 -10.93
C ARG A 335 -23.85 2.75 -9.92
N TRP A 336 -22.64 2.22 -9.87
CA TRP A 336 -21.58 2.67 -8.97
C TRP A 336 -21.23 4.14 -9.23
N LEU A 337 -20.92 4.51 -10.48
CA LEU A 337 -20.56 5.88 -10.82
C LEU A 337 -21.69 6.87 -10.51
N ARG A 338 -22.95 6.50 -10.77
CA ARG A 338 -24.10 7.32 -10.37
C ARG A 338 -24.19 7.51 -8.85
N ASP A 339 -24.00 6.43 -8.07
CA ASP A 339 -24.02 6.53 -6.61
C ASP A 339 -22.87 7.43 -6.09
N GLU A 340 -21.71 7.44 -6.77
CA GLU A 340 -20.58 8.30 -6.42
C GLU A 340 -20.79 9.78 -6.79
N GLU A 341 -21.44 10.05 -7.93
CA GLU A 341 -21.88 11.38 -8.35
C GLU A 341 -22.94 11.95 -7.40
N ASP A 342 -23.97 11.16 -7.06
CA ASP A 342 -25.06 11.58 -6.16
C ASP A 342 -24.54 11.88 -4.74
N ALA A 343 -23.60 11.07 -4.23
CA ALA A 343 -22.99 11.26 -2.92
C ALA A 343 -22.11 12.53 -2.83
N TRP A 344 -21.74 13.12 -3.98
CA TRP A 344 -21.04 14.39 -4.05
C TRP A 344 -22.00 15.58 -3.84
N TRP A 345 -23.22 15.48 -4.37
CA TRP A 345 -24.22 16.56 -4.26
C TRP A 345 -24.83 16.75 -2.88
N ASP A 346 -24.82 15.74 -2.03
CA ASP A 346 -25.29 15.89 -0.65
C ASP A 346 -24.28 16.59 0.29
N ARG A 347 -23.07 16.95 -0.20
CA ARG A 347 -22.00 17.58 0.61
C ARG A 347 -21.54 18.96 0.13
N GLY A 348 -22.05 19.46 -1.00
CA GLY A 348 -21.82 20.83 -1.49
C GLY A 348 -22.98 21.74 -1.13
#